data_AF-A0A1A7QEX0-F1
#
_entry.id   AF-A0A1A7QEX0-F1
#
_cell.length_a   1.000
_cell.length_b   1.000
_cell.length_c   1.000
_cell.angle_alpha   90.00
_cell.angle_beta   90.00
_cell.angle_gamma   90.00
#
_symmetry.space_group_name_H-M   'P 1'
#
loop_
_entity.id
_entity.type
_entity.pdbx_description
1 polymer ?
#
loop_
_entity_poly.entity_id
_entity_poly.type
_entity_poly.pdbx_seq_one_letter_code
_entity_poly.pdbx_strand_id
1 'polypeptide(L)'
;MLLRMKKSLLLGLTVLLGACEITPTDGSSVVTPAMAATERDTPELRGMSFAQNRCADCHAVERLHSSPVPAAPSFEAVANVPGVTRESLTQWLKTSHDYPREMYFEIPAERIDDLVAYMLTLRSDDYEPSIGLAPDASKPAGSAGSLGGMTTAAR
;
A
#
# COMPACT_ATOMS: atom_id res chain seq x y z
N MET A 1 -43.51 41.86 -10.32
CA MET A 1 -44.25 40.58 -10.25
C MET A 1 -43.69 39.79 -9.07
N LEU A 2 -44.58 39.30 -8.21
CA LEU A 2 -44.39 38.96 -6.81
C LEU A 2 -43.48 37.74 -6.52
N LEU A 3 -42.77 37.87 -5.39
CA LEU A 3 -42.07 36.90 -4.54
C LEU A 3 -42.77 35.55 -4.34
N ARG A 4 -42.01 34.45 -4.20
CA ARG A 4 -42.26 33.41 -3.17
C ARG A 4 -41.09 32.41 -3.02
N MET A 5 -40.18 32.74 -2.10
CA MET A 5 -39.31 31.77 -1.44
C MET A 5 -40.18 30.89 -0.53
N LYS A 6 -40.23 29.58 -0.78
CA LYS A 6 -40.96 28.65 0.10
C LYS A 6 -40.00 28.16 1.20
N LYS A 7 -39.94 28.92 2.30
CA LYS A 7 -39.44 28.43 3.60
C LYS A 7 -40.42 27.36 4.09
N SER A 8 -40.06 26.09 3.96
CA SER A 8 -40.75 25.00 4.65
C SER A 8 -40.06 24.77 5.99
N LEU A 9 -40.49 25.54 6.98
CA LEU A 9 -40.34 25.24 8.39
C LEU A 9 -41.66 24.59 8.84
N LEU A 10 -41.62 23.32 9.25
CA LEU A 10 -42.62 22.59 10.04
C LEU A 10 -41.87 21.33 10.53
N LEU A 11 -41.24 21.35 11.70
CA LEU A 11 -41.83 21.12 13.02
C LEU A 11 -42.59 19.79 13.07
N GLY A 12 -41.91 18.75 13.55
CA GLY A 12 -42.47 17.44 13.86
C GLY A 12 -41.76 16.85 15.06
N LEU A 13 -41.99 17.46 16.22
CA LEU A 13 -41.60 16.95 17.53
C LEU A 13 -42.55 15.80 17.89
N THR A 14 -42.16 14.56 17.62
CA THR A 14 -42.81 13.38 18.21
C THR A 14 -41.97 12.85 19.36
N VAL A 15 -42.27 13.37 20.55
CA VAL A 15 -41.83 12.82 21.83
C VAL A 15 -42.66 11.56 22.08
N LEU A 16 -42.04 10.38 22.02
CA LEU A 16 -42.59 9.17 22.64
C LEU A 16 -41.93 9.01 24.00
N LEU A 17 -42.68 9.29 25.07
CA LEU A 17 -42.33 8.84 26.42
C LEU A 17 -42.63 7.33 26.53
N GLY A 18 -41.59 6.51 26.40
CA GLY A 18 -41.60 5.13 26.88
C GLY A 18 -40.93 5.08 28.24
N ALA A 19 -41.71 4.92 29.30
CA ALA A 19 -41.20 4.69 30.65
C ALA A 19 -40.78 3.23 30.80
N CYS A 20 -39.48 2.96 30.86
CA CYS A 20 -38.95 1.78 31.53
C CYS A 20 -38.40 2.24 32.87
N GLU A 21 -39.03 1.84 33.96
CA GLU A 21 -38.53 2.01 35.31
C GLU A 21 -37.29 1.11 35.47
N ILE A 22 -36.10 1.72 35.51
CA ILE A 22 -34.85 1.04 35.85
C ILE A 22 -34.68 1.23 37.36
N THR A 23 -34.98 0.18 38.12
CA THR A 23 -34.62 0.12 39.54
C THR A 23 -33.09 0.13 39.67
N PRO A 24 -32.50 0.97 40.53
CA PRO A 24 -31.08 0.88 40.83
C PRO A 24 -30.84 -0.35 41.72
N THR A 25 -30.36 -1.45 41.13
CA THR A 25 -29.70 -2.50 41.89
C THR A 25 -28.28 -2.06 42.18
N ASP A 26 -27.99 -1.86 43.46
CA ASP A 26 -26.66 -1.66 44.01
C ASP A 26 -25.67 -2.72 43.51
N GLY A 27 -24.50 -2.26 43.07
CA GLY A 27 -23.26 -3.05 43.11
C GLY A 27 -23.12 -4.17 42.09
N SER A 28 -22.85 -3.82 40.83
CA SER A 28 -21.97 -4.66 40.00
C SER A 28 -21.20 -3.77 39.04
N SER A 29 -19.95 -3.48 39.40
CA SER A 29 -18.98 -2.85 38.50
C SER A 29 -18.67 -3.84 37.39
N VAL A 30 -19.43 -3.78 36.29
CA VAL A 30 -19.09 -4.48 35.07
C VAL A 30 -17.90 -3.74 34.48
N VAL A 31 -16.71 -4.19 34.84
CA VAL A 31 -15.49 -3.84 34.11
C VAL A 31 -15.63 -4.51 32.75
N THR A 32 -16.21 -3.81 31.78
CA THR A 32 -16.07 -4.22 30.38
C THR A 32 -14.57 -4.19 30.09
N PRO A 33 -13.93 -5.32 29.72
CA PRO A 33 -12.57 -5.25 29.23
C PRO A 33 -12.65 -4.39 27.97
N ALA A 34 -12.07 -3.20 28.02
CA ALA A 34 -11.76 -2.46 26.81
C ALA A 34 -10.81 -3.38 26.04
N MET A 35 -11.33 -4.04 25.00
CA MET A 35 -10.50 -4.66 23.99
C MET A 35 -9.81 -3.52 23.25
N ALA A 36 -8.75 -3.00 23.85
CA ALA A 36 -7.75 -2.22 23.14
C ALA A 36 -7.07 -3.21 22.19
N ALA A 37 -7.66 -3.38 21.02
CA ALA A 37 -6.91 -3.82 19.86
C ALA A 37 -5.89 -2.70 19.62
N THR A 38 -4.70 -2.82 20.22
CA THR A 38 -3.56 -2.05 19.77
C THR A 38 -3.37 -2.44 18.31
N GLU A 39 -3.85 -1.59 17.41
CA GLU A 39 -3.54 -1.69 16.00
C GLU A 39 -2.02 -1.75 15.89
N ARG A 40 -1.51 -2.90 15.45
CA ARG A 40 -0.07 -3.12 15.45
C ARG A 40 0.52 -2.21 14.37
N ASP A 41 1.21 -1.16 14.78
CA ASP A 41 1.93 -0.28 13.87
C ASP A 41 3.33 -0.85 13.56
N THR A 42 3.37 -1.94 12.78
CA THR A 42 4.65 -2.54 12.36
C THR A 42 5.09 -2.01 10.99
N PRO A 43 6.40 -1.99 10.69
CA PRO A 43 6.92 -1.62 9.38
C PRO A 43 6.27 -2.39 8.22
N GLU A 44 6.01 -3.68 8.42
CA GLU A 44 5.38 -4.55 7.42
C GLU A 44 3.95 -4.10 7.11
N LEU A 45 3.17 -3.72 8.14
CA LEU A 45 1.80 -3.26 7.96
C LEU A 45 1.74 -1.87 7.33
N ARG A 46 2.64 -0.95 7.73
CA ARG A 46 2.78 0.35 7.06
C ARG A 46 3.21 0.21 5.60
N GLY A 47 4.12 -0.72 5.32
CA GLY A 47 4.61 -1.04 3.98
C GLY A 47 3.52 -1.64 3.10
N MET A 48 2.77 -2.61 3.63
CA MET A 48 1.60 -3.20 2.95
C MET A 48 0.57 -2.14 2.60
N SER A 49 0.18 -1.31 3.58
CA SER A 49 -0.77 -0.23 3.37
C SER A 49 -0.27 0.76 2.31
N PHE A 50 1.01 1.15 2.37
CA PHE A 50 1.58 2.03 1.35
C PHE A 50 1.58 1.39 -0.05
N ALA A 51 1.98 0.12 -0.16
CA ALA A 51 2.01 -0.63 -1.41
C ALA A 51 0.61 -0.73 -2.04
N GLN A 52 -0.41 -1.08 -1.25
CA GLN A 52 -1.79 -1.15 -1.72
C GLN A 52 -2.29 0.20 -2.21
N ASN A 53 -1.98 1.29 -1.50
CA ASN A 53 -2.49 2.63 -1.84
C ASN A 53 -1.73 3.33 -2.97
N ARG A 54 -0.47 2.95 -3.24
CA ARG A 54 0.42 3.71 -4.15
C ARG A 54 1.03 2.88 -5.26
N CYS A 55 1.13 1.56 -5.10
CA CYS A 55 1.84 0.69 -6.04
C CYS A 55 0.88 -0.23 -6.80
N ALA A 56 -0.30 -0.53 -6.25
CA ALA A 56 -1.23 -1.53 -6.77
C ALA A 56 -1.88 -1.19 -8.12
N ASP A 57 -1.90 0.08 -8.53
CA ASP A 57 -2.39 0.48 -9.85
C ASP A 57 -1.52 -0.08 -11.00
N CYS A 58 -0.25 -0.36 -10.71
CA CYS A 58 0.69 -0.87 -11.71
C CYS A 58 1.23 -2.25 -11.35
N HIS A 59 1.45 -2.54 -10.07
CA HIS A 59 2.08 -3.78 -9.59
C HIS A 59 1.07 -4.72 -8.93
N ALA A 60 1.31 -6.03 -9.03
CA ALA A 60 0.76 -6.98 -8.06
C ALA A 60 1.55 -6.88 -6.75
N VAL A 61 0.93 -6.33 -5.71
CA VAL A 61 1.58 -6.07 -4.42
C VAL A 61 1.36 -7.17 -3.39
N GLU A 62 0.40 -8.07 -3.63
CA GLU A 62 0.07 -9.22 -2.78
C GLU A 62 0.47 -10.54 -3.46
N ARG A 63 0.58 -11.62 -2.68
CA ARG A 63 0.91 -12.95 -3.22
C ARG A 63 -0.18 -13.46 -4.16
N LEU A 64 0.21 -14.27 -5.13
CA LEU A 64 -0.72 -14.97 -6.04
C LEU A 64 -1.65 -14.05 -6.84
N HIS A 65 -1.24 -12.79 -7.04
CA HIS A 65 -1.94 -11.83 -7.88
C HIS A 65 -1.12 -11.52 -9.14
N SER A 66 -1.80 -11.31 -10.26
CA SER A 66 -1.17 -10.85 -11.50
C SER A 66 -1.12 -9.33 -11.55
N SER A 67 -0.03 -8.81 -12.10
CA SER A 67 0.18 -7.37 -12.22
C SER A 67 -0.80 -6.76 -13.23
N PRO A 68 -1.46 -5.63 -12.93
CA PRO A 68 -2.31 -4.92 -13.89
C PRO A 68 -1.53 -4.44 -15.12
N VAL A 69 -0.25 -4.10 -14.94
CA VAL A 69 0.67 -3.75 -16.01
C VAL A 69 1.67 -4.90 -16.21
N PRO A 70 1.65 -5.61 -17.36
CA PRO A 70 2.49 -6.80 -17.55
C PRO A 70 4.00 -6.57 -17.39
N ALA A 71 4.49 -5.36 -17.69
CA ALA A 71 5.89 -5.00 -17.54
C ALA A 71 6.29 -4.62 -16.10
N ALA A 72 5.32 -4.40 -15.21
CA ALA A 72 5.57 -4.10 -13.81
C ALA A 72 5.64 -5.42 -13.03
N PRO A 73 6.79 -5.77 -12.44
CA PRO A 73 6.94 -7.04 -11.74
C PRO A 73 6.05 -7.08 -10.48
N SER A 74 5.58 -8.27 -10.10
CA SER A 74 4.93 -8.44 -8.80
C SER A 74 5.95 -8.29 -7.67
N PHE A 75 5.50 -7.83 -6.50
CA PHE A 75 6.36 -7.72 -5.33
C PHE A 75 6.86 -9.09 -4.88
N GLU A 76 6.02 -10.12 -5.02
CA GLU A 76 6.40 -11.51 -4.76
C GLU A 76 7.54 -11.97 -5.68
N ALA A 77 7.49 -11.64 -6.98
CA ALA A 77 8.58 -11.98 -7.90
C ALA A 77 9.90 -11.29 -7.52
N VAL A 78 9.85 -10.02 -7.13
CA VAL A 78 11.05 -9.28 -6.71
C VAL A 78 11.63 -9.83 -5.40
N ALA A 79 10.77 -10.12 -4.40
CA ALA A 79 11.18 -10.63 -3.10
C ALA A 79 11.82 -12.04 -3.17
N ASN A 80 11.51 -12.80 -4.21
CA ASN A 80 12.00 -14.16 -4.44
C ASN A 80 13.12 -14.25 -5.50
N VAL A 81 13.69 -13.11 -5.94
CA VAL A 81 14.91 -13.12 -6.76
C VAL A 81 16.05 -13.76 -5.95
N PRO A 82 16.78 -14.76 -6.49
CA PRO A 82 17.89 -15.40 -5.79
C PRO A 82 18.94 -14.38 -5.31
N GLY A 83 19.30 -14.44 -4.04
CA GLY A 83 20.32 -13.56 -3.45
C GLY A 83 19.85 -12.13 -3.12
N VAL A 84 18.56 -11.82 -3.23
CA VAL A 84 18.05 -10.52 -2.78
C VAL A 84 18.23 -10.39 -1.25
N THR A 85 18.75 -9.24 -0.82
CA THR A 85 18.89 -8.88 0.60
C THR A 85 18.04 -7.65 0.91
N ARG A 86 17.92 -7.32 2.19
CA ARG A 86 17.28 -6.06 2.62
C ARG A 86 17.99 -4.86 1.96
N GLU A 87 19.31 -4.85 1.98
CA GLU A 87 20.13 -3.77 1.45
C GLU A 87 20.00 -3.65 -0.07
N SER A 88 20.04 -4.77 -0.80
CA SER A 88 19.87 -4.73 -2.25
C SER A 88 18.47 -4.27 -2.63
N LEU A 89 17.44 -4.66 -1.87
CA LEU A 89 16.07 -4.22 -2.10
C LEU A 89 15.86 -2.74 -1.76
N THR A 90 16.47 -2.24 -0.69
CA THR A 90 16.48 -0.79 -0.36
C THR A 90 17.12 0.02 -1.49
N GLN A 91 18.28 -0.41 -2.01
CA GLN A 91 18.94 0.30 -3.12
C GLN A 91 18.15 0.21 -4.42
N TRP A 92 17.55 -0.95 -4.68
CA TRP A 92 16.66 -1.13 -5.82
C TRP A 92 15.49 -0.16 -5.73
N LEU A 93 14.70 -0.13 -4.65
CA LEU A 93 13.55 0.78 -4.52
C LEU A 93 13.88 2.27 -4.66
N LYS A 94 15.10 2.69 -4.28
CA LYS A 94 15.61 4.06 -4.47
C LYS A 94 15.86 4.43 -5.93
N THR A 95 16.06 3.45 -6.81
CA THR A 95 16.57 3.65 -8.18
C THR A 95 15.73 2.98 -9.26
N SER A 96 14.85 2.04 -8.89
CA SER A 96 14.04 1.21 -9.79
C SER A 96 12.88 1.96 -10.44
N HIS A 97 12.67 3.21 -10.04
CA HIS A 97 11.52 4.02 -10.37
C HIS A 97 12.00 5.24 -11.15
N ASP A 98 12.05 5.10 -12.47
CA ASP A 98 12.40 6.17 -13.40
C ASP A 98 11.26 7.19 -13.47
N TYR A 99 11.09 7.96 -12.39
CA TYR A 99 10.17 9.08 -12.33
C TYR A 99 10.76 10.27 -13.11
N PRO A 100 9.97 10.94 -13.98
CA PRO A 100 8.54 10.73 -14.25
C PRO A 100 8.22 9.88 -15.49
N ARG A 101 9.16 9.09 -16.03
CA ARG A 101 8.95 8.37 -17.30
C ARG A 101 8.12 7.10 -17.17
N GLU A 102 8.48 6.24 -16.21
CA GLU A 102 7.86 4.92 -16.00
C GLU A 102 6.92 4.92 -14.79
N MET A 103 7.08 5.90 -13.89
CA MET A 103 6.22 6.10 -12.72
C MET A 103 5.70 7.52 -12.61
N TYR A 104 4.54 7.65 -11.97
CA TYR A 104 3.88 8.93 -11.73
C TYR A 104 4.24 9.58 -10.40
N PHE A 105 5.05 8.94 -9.55
CA PHE A 105 5.51 9.49 -8.27
C PHE A 105 6.88 8.94 -7.82
N GLU A 106 7.53 9.66 -6.92
CA GLU A 106 8.73 9.23 -6.20
C GLU A 106 8.35 8.60 -4.86
N ILE A 107 8.98 7.48 -4.50
CA ILE A 107 8.79 6.86 -3.18
C ILE A 107 9.48 7.74 -2.13
N PRO A 108 8.76 8.26 -1.12
CA PRO A 108 9.40 9.03 -0.05
C PRO A 108 10.42 8.17 0.70
N ALA A 109 11.58 8.73 1.02
CA ALA A 109 12.69 8.00 1.62
C ALA A 109 12.29 7.27 2.91
N GLU A 110 11.41 7.87 3.71
CA GLU A 110 10.87 7.31 4.95
C GLU A 110 9.96 6.10 4.76
N ARG A 111 9.48 5.83 3.54
CA ARG A 111 8.61 4.68 3.23
C ARG A 111 9.37 3.49 2.67
N ILE A 112 10.64 3.66 2.30
CA ILE A 112 11.44 2.61 1.67
C ILE A 112 11.64 1.45 2.64
N ASP A 113 12.03 1.70 3.89
CA ASP A 113 12.29 0.63 4.84
C ASP A 113 11.02 -0.16 5.23
N ASP A 114 9.87 0.53 5.31
CA ASP A 114 8.56 -0.11 5.52
C ASP A 114 8.19 -1.00 4.32
N LEU A 115 8.38 -0.51 3.08
CA LEU A 115 8.18 -1.30 1.87
C LEU A 115 9.09 -2.53 1.81
N VAL A 116 10.38 -2.37 2.12
CA VAL A 116 11.32 -3.50 2.16
C VAL A 116 10.90 -4.51 3.22
N ALA A 117 10.49 -4.05 4.42
CA ALA A 117 9.99 -4.93 5.46
C ALA A 117 8.78 -5.74 4.96
N TYR A 118 7.82 -5.08 4.31
CA TYR A 118 6.66 -5.75 3.73
C TYR A 118 7.03 -6.74 2.62
N MET A 119 7.82 -6.34 1.63
CA MET A 119 8.20 -7.21 0.51
C MET A 119 8.91 -8.48 0.98
N LEU A 120 9.74 -8.40 2.02
CA LEU A 120 10.40 -9.58 2.60
C LEU A 120 9.42 -10.56 3.27
N THR A 121 8.20 -10.15 3.61
CA THR A 121 7.12 -11.06 4.07
C THR A 121 6.50 -11.89 2.95
N LEU A 122 6.79 -11.55 1.69
CA LEU A 122 6.30 -12.24 0.49
C LEU A 122 7.27 -13.33 0.00
N ARG A 123 8.41 -13.48 0.65
CA ARG A 123 9.39 -14.51 0.31
C ARG A 123 8.86 -15.89 0.70
N SER A 124 9.12 -16.86 -0.17
CA SER A 124 8.72 -18.26 -0.02
C SER A 124 9.81 -19.17 -0.57
N ASP A 125 10.15 -20.24 0.15
CA ASP A 125 11.12 -21.24 -0.31
C ASP A 125 10.56 -22.07 -1.50
N ASP A 126 9.23 -22.19 -1.57
CA ASP A 126 8.50 -22.87 -2.64
C ASP A 126 7.92 -21.87 -3.65
N TYR A 127 8.60 -20.73 -3.88
CA TYR A 127 8.12 -19.73 -4.84
C TYR A 127 8.15 -20.29 -6.27
N GLU A 128 6.95 -20.52 -6.80
CA GLU A 128 6.73 -20.81 -8.20
C GLU A 128 6.17 -19.56 -8.88
N PRO A 129 6.83 -19.00 -9.91
CA PRO A 129 6.29 -17.88 -10.65
C PRO A 129 4.89 -18.22 -11.16
N SER A 130 3.90 -17.38 -10.83
CA SER A 130 2.54 -17.56 -11.35
C SER A 130 2.59 -17.62 -12.87
N ILE A 131 2.09 -18.73 -13.42
CA ILE A 131 2.23 -19.19 -14.80
C ILE A 131 1.97 -18.03 -15.77
N GLY A 132 3.02 -17.52 -16.42
CA GLY A 132 2.95 -16.42 -17.40
C GLY A 132 3.60 -15.08 -17.00
N LEU A 133 4.15 -14.95 -15.79
CA LEU A 133 4.77 -13.69 -15.29
C LEU A 133 6.18 -13.89 -14.69
N ALA A 134 6.94 -14.90 -15.10
CA ALA A 134 8.37 -14.86 -14.83
C ALA A 134 8.89 -13.54 -15.43
N PRO A 135 9.47 -12.61 -14.62
CA PRO A 135 10.10 -11.44 -15.20
C PRO A 135 11.07 -11.93 -16.25
N ASP A 136 11.16 -11.26 -17.39
CA ASP A 136 12.27 -11.50 -18.27
C ASP A 136 13.54 -11.37 -17.39
N ALA A 137 14.24 -12.48 -17.18
CA ALA A 137 15.44 -12.51 -16.36
C ALA A 137 16.60 -11.75 -17.03
N SER A 138 16.34 -11.14 -18.18
CA SER A 138 17.26 -10.38 -19.02
C SER A 138 17.27 -8.88 -18.66
N LYS A 139 16.32 -8.36 -17.85
CA LYS A 139 16.45 -7.02 -17.26
C LYS A 139 17.02 -7.13 -15.84
N PRO A 140 18.34 -6.93 -15.65
CA PRO A 140 18.92 -6.95 -14.32
C PRO A 140 18.29 -5.87 -13.45
N ALA A 141 18.07 -6.19 -12.18
CA ALA A 141 17.83 -5.20 -11.14
C ALA A 141 19.03 -4.24 -11.10
N GLY A 142 18.94 -3.10 -11.80
CA GLY A 142 20.01 -2.11 -11.85
C GLY A 142 20.56 -1.77 -13.23
N SER A 143 19.76 -1.73 -14.30
CA SER A 143 20.16 -0.96 -15.48
C SER A 143 20.12 0.54 -15.14
N ALA A 144 21.17 1.01 -14.47
CA ALA A 144 21.53 2.42 -14.44
C ALA A 144 21.46 2.95 -15.87
N GLY A 145 20.76 4.07 -16.06
CA GLY A 145 20.55 4.68 -17.36
C GLY A 145 21.84 4.74 -18.16
N SER A 146 21.79 4.18 -19.37
CA SER A 146 22.78 4.40 -20.41
C SER A 146 22.87 5.91 -20.66
N LEU A 147 23.89 6.56 -20.08
CA LEU A 147 24.26 7.91 -20.49
C LEU A 147 24.88 7.79 -21.87
N GLY A 148 24.16 8.38 -22.82
CA GLY A 148 24.47 8.44 -24.23
C GLY A 148 25.86 8.97 -24.53
N GLY A 149 26.31 8.61 -25.74
CA GLY A 149 27.62 8.91 -26.26
C GLY A 149 27.99 10.39 -26.25
N MET A 150 29.27 10.62 -26.01
CA MET A 150 29.96 11.83 -26.45
C MET A 150 31.02 11.38 -27.44
N THR A 151 30.65 11.38 -28.72
CA THR A 151 31.59 11.50 -29.81
C THR A 151 32.25 12.88 -29.70
N THR A 152 33.44 12.95 -29.11
CA THR A 152 34.35 14.09 -29.36
C THR A 152 35.28 13.69 -30.49
N ALA A 153 34.89 14.11 -31.69
CA ALA A 153 35.83 14.41 -32.75
C ALA A 153 36.50 15.75 -32.40
N ALA A 154 37.83 15.77 -32.23
CA ALA A 154 38.62 16.98 -32.38
C ALA A 154 40.11 16.64 -32.57
N ARG A 155 40.56 16.83 -33.81
CA ARG A 155 41.89 17.19 -34.32
C ARG A 155 43.09 16.28 -34.06
#